data_AF-A0A530CJ44-F1
#
_entry.id   AF-A0A530CJ44-F1
#
_cell.length_a   1.000
_cell.length_b   1.000
_cell.length_c   1.000
_cell.angle_alpha   90.00
_cell.angle_beta   90.00
_cell.angle_gamma   90.00
#
_symmetry.space_group_name_H-M   'P 1'
#
loop_
_entity.id
_entity.type
_entity.pdbx_description
1 polymer ?
#
loop_
_entity_poly.entity_id
_entity_poly.type
_entity_poly.pdbx_seq_one_letter_code
_entity_poly.pdbx_strand_id
1 'polypeptide(L)'
;MGAGYRLARAGYDDFLLLDLEAAPGGNAASGRNEVSAFPWGAHYVPLLTQEARAVRALFEDFAIITGYGPTGAPLYDEYALCADPSERLYRYGRWQDGLVPAIGLTAEEEAETRRFFATMRDFRRRVGTDGRRAFAIPLDLSSQDADLMALDAIAMTAWMEREGYRSPGLAWYVDYCCRDDYGTRSQDVSAWAGIHYFASRNGRAADADEQGLVTWPEGNGYLTHRLAEVLGPRVRSRTLAFAVETDDAGAAVDVWDAAEDKTFRVEAKAVVLATPHFVTARLRPGRWPTSRSTASPAARGPA
;
A
#
# COMPACT_ATOMS: atom_id res chain seq x y z
N MET A 1 5.34 -10.21 7.91
CA MET A 1 4.76 -10.04 9.27
C MET A 1 3.24 -10.21 9.31
N GLY A 2 2.45 -9.49 8.49
CA GLY A 2 0.97 -9.60 8.52
C GLY A 2 0.41 -11.03 8.35
N ALA A 3 1.03 -11.87 7.50
CA ALA A 3 0.68 -13.28 7.40
C ALA A 3 0.90 -14.06 8.70
N GLY A 4 2.06 -13.88 9.34
CA GLY A 4 2.36 -14.48 10.64
C GLY A 4 1.40 -14.01 11.74
N TYR A 5 1.05 -12.71 11.73
CA TYR A 5 0.06 -12.16 12.66
C TYR A 5 -1.29 -12.87 12.53
N ARG A 6 -1.75 -13.08 11.29
CA ARG A 6 -3.01 -13.78 11.01
C ARG A 6 -2.95 -15.25 11.43
N LEU A 7 -1.81 -15.92 11.25
CA LEU A 7 -1.60 -17.30 11.73
C LEU A 7 -1.67 -17.37 13.26
N ALA A 8 -0.94 -16.50 13.96
CA ALA A 8 -0.96 -16.42 15.42
C ALA A 8 -2.37 -16.12 15.95
N ARG A 9 -3.09 -15.18 15.35
CA ARG A 9 -4.50 -14.86 15.68
C ARG A 9 -5.46 -16.03 15.47
N ALA A 10 -5.16 -16.91 14.53
CA ALA A 10 -5.95 -18.11 14.27
C ALA A 10 -5.52 -19.31 15.14
N GLY A 11 -4.60 -19.12 16.09
CA GLY A 11 -4.12 -20.17 17.01
C GLY A 11 -3.07 -21.11 16.40
N TYR A 12 -2.47 -20.74 15.27
CA TYR A 12 -1.32 -21.48 14.73
C TYR A 12 -0.05 -20.93 15.37
N ASP A 13 0.65 -21.77 16.14
CA ASP A 13 1.90 -21.39 16.81
C ASP A 13 3.15 -22.01 16.16
N ASP A 14 2.97 -23.05 15.34
CA ASP A 14 4.05 -23.77 14.65
C ASP A 14 4.36 -23.13 13.29
N PHE A 15 4.99 -21.96 13.32
CA PHE A 15 5.50 -21.30 12.12
C PHE A 15 6.74 -20.46 12.43
N LEU A 16 7.55 -20.24 11.39
CA LEU A 16 8.76 -19.43 11.43
C LEU A 16 8.66 -18.28 10.42
N LEU A 17 9.03 -17.07 10.84
CA LEU A 17 9.24 -15.92 9.98
C LEU A 17 10.74 -15.63 9.90
N LEU A 18 11.28 -15.71 8.69
CA LEU A 18 12.68 -15.38 8.39
C LEU A 18 12.75 -13.96 7.84
N ASP A 19 13.64 -13.13 8.39
CA ASP A 19 13.94 -11.79 7.89
C ASP A 19 15.46 -11.63 7.73
N LEU A 20 15.88 -11.12 6.57
CA LEU A 20 17.28 -10.85 6.26
C LEU A 20 17.85 -9.76 7.18
N GLU A 21 17.04 -8.75 7.49
CA GLU A 21 17.50 -7.57 8.18
C GLU A 21 17.68 -7.83 9.68
N ALA A 22 18.45 -6.94 10.33
CA ALA A 22 18.68 -7.03 11.77
C ALA A 22 17.39 -6.86 12.60
N ALA A 23 16.44 -6.09 12.09
CA ALA A 23 15.12 -5.89 12.67
C ALA A 23 14.06 -6.06 11.56
N PRO A 24 12.92 -6.69 11.87
CA PRO A 24 11.86 -6.85 10.89
C PRO A 24 11.21 -5.50 10.58
N GLY A 25 10.70 -5.33 9.36
CA GLY A 25 9.87 -4.18 9.00
C GLY A 25 9.94 -3.76 7.54
N GLY A 26 11.04 -4.11 6.84
CA GLY A 26 11.21 -3.82 5.41
C GLY A 26 11.01 -2.33 5.12
N ASN A 27 10.06 -2.01 4.22
CA ASN A 27 9.77 -0.63 3.85
C ASN A 27 9.24 0.26 5.00
N ALA A 28 8.81 -0.33 6.11
CA ALA A 28 8.39 0.39 7.32
C ALA A 28 9.50 0.48 8.38
N ALA A 29 10.76 0.23 8.01
CA ALA A 29 11.89 0.39 8.92
C ALA A 29 11.94 1.81 9.51
N SER A 30 12.37 1.88 10.77
CA SER A 30 12.49 3.13 11.53
C SER A 30 13.77 3.12 12.37
N GLY A 31 14.15 4.30 12.87
CA GLY A 31 15.29 4.52 13.73
C GLY A 31 14.93 5.42 14.90
N ARG A 32 15.92 5.70 15.75
CA ARG A 32 15.80 6.63 16.87
C ARG A 32 17.13 7.32 17.14
N ASN A 33 17.06 8.58 17.55
CA ASN A 33 18.18 9.35 18.08
C ASN A 33 17.89 9.80 19.52
N GLU A 34 18.74 10.66 20.08
CA GLU A 34 18.60 11.18 21.45
C GLU A 34 17.30 11.97 21.68
N VAL A 35 16.68 12.48 20.61
CA VAL A 35 15.50 13.35 20.66
C VAL A 35 14.21 12.57 20.38
N SER A 36 14.14 11.86 19.25
CA SER A 36 12.92 11.19 18.80
C SER A 36 13.21 9.92 17.99
N ALA A 37 12.18 9.09 17.85
CA ALA A 37 12.14 8.11 16.77
C ALA A 37 11.89 8.83 15.42
N PHE A 38 12.20 8.14 14.32
CA PHE A 38 11.96 8.63 12.97
C PHE A 38 11.80 7.46 11.98
N PRO A 39 10.96 7.59 10.95
CA PRO A 39 10.84 6.59 9.89
C PRO A 39 12.00 6.68 8.89
N TRP A 40 12.44 5.54 8.36
CA TRP A 40 13.34 5.49 7.20
C TRP A 40 12.58 5.40 5.86
N GLY A 41 11.34 4.91 5.89
CA GLY A 41 10.51 4.70 4.71
C GLY A 41 9.04 5.08 4.93
N ALA A 42 8.16 4.08 4.89
CA ALA A 42 6.73 4.28 5.04
C ALA A 42 6.41 4.91 6.41
N HIS A 43 5.74 6.05 6.40
CA HIS A 43 5.65 6.93 7.56
C HIS A 43 4.22 7.32 7.97
N TYR A 44 3.22 6.96 7.17
CA TYR A 44 1.82 7.11 7.55
C TYR A 44 0.94 6.04 6.90
N VAL A 45 -0.29 5.93 7.38
CA VAL A 45 -1.38 5.20 6.74
C VAL A 45 -2.56 6.15 6.57
N PRO A 46 -3.11 6.35 5.36
CA PRO A 46 -4.35 7.10 5.18
C PRO A 46 -5.50 6.45 5.97
N LEU A 47 -6.56 7.20 6.27
CA LEU A 47 -7.76 6.61 6.85
C LEU A 47 -8.21 5.37 6.05
N LEU A 48 -8.57 4.31 6.77
CA LEU A 48 -8.86 3.02 6.15
C LEU A 48 -10.22 3.05 5.42
N THR A 49 -10.24 2.55 4.19
CA THR A 49 -11.45 2.28 3.40
C THR A 49 -12.30 1.21 4.07
N GLN A 50 -13.60 1.09 3.74
CA GLN A 50 -14.46 0.05 4.31
C GLN A 50 -14.04 -1.37 3.86
N GLU A 51 -13.46 -1.46 2.67
CA GLU A 51 -12.98 -2.67 2.02
C GLU A 51 -11.71 -3.24 2.70
N ALA A 52 -10.91 -2.40 3.39
CA ALA A 52 -9.69 -2.77 4.09
C ALA A 52 -9.90 -3.56 5.40
N ARG A 53 -10.75 -4.58 5.37
CA ARG A 53 -11.19 -5.38 6.54
C ARG A 53 -10.03 -5.95 7.36
N ALA A 54 -9.00 -6.48 6.70
CA ALA A 54 -7.86 -7.08 7.39
C ALA A 54 -7.03 -6.05 8.17
N VAL A 55 -6.84 -4.86 7.59
CA VAL A 55 -6.08 -3.78 8.25
C VAL A 55 -6.93 -3.12 9.33
N ARG A 56 -8.25 -3.00 9.13
CA ARG A 56 -9.18 -2.55 10.17
C ARG A 56 -9.16 -3.44 11.41
N ALA A 57 -9.26 -4.76 11.22
CA ALA A 57 -9.15 -5.71 12.32
C ALA A 57 -7.81 -5.59 13.05
N LEU A 58 -6.70 -5.42 12.31
CA LEU A 58 -5.39 -5.16 12.91
C LEU A 58 -5.38 -3.86 13.74
N PHE A 59 -5.98 -2.79 13.22
CA PHE A 59 -6.04 -1.50 13.90
C PHE A 59 -6.92 -1.57 15.16
N GLU A 60 -8.01 -2.34 15.15
CA GLU A 60 -8.80 -2.63 16.36
C GLU A 60 -7.99 -3.42 17.38
N ASP A 61 -7.30 -4.48 16.94
CA ASP A 61 -6.47 -5.33 17.80
C ASP A 61 -5.30 -4.54 18.44
N PHE A 62 -4.81 -3.50 17.77
CA PHE A 62 -3.78 -2.59 18.30
C PHE A 62 -4.33 -1.33 18.98
N ALA A 63 -5.66 -1.24 19.16
CA ALA A 63 -6.35 -0.09 19.74
C ALA A 63 -6.08 1.25 19.02
N ILE A 64 -5.70 1.19 17.73
CA ILE A 64 -5.59 2.36 16.85
C ILE A 64 -6.98 2.80 16.39
N ILE A 65 -7.88 1.83 16.14
CA ILE A 65 -9.31 2.07 16.09
C ILE A 65 -9.86 1.73 17.48
N THR A 66 -10.46 2.72 18.15
CA THR A 66 -10.91 2.62 19.54
C THR A 66 -12.41 2.35 19.66
N GLY A 67 -13.15 2.49 18.56
CA GLY A 67 -14.57 2.24 18.50
C GLY A 67 -15.19 2.70 17.19
N TYR A 68 -16.51 2.87 17.20
CA TYR A 68 -17.29 3.29 16.04
C TYR A 68 -18.34 4.32 16.45
N GLY A 69 -18.45 5.39 15.66
CA GLY A 69 -19.47 6.42 15.84
C GLY A 69 -20.87 5.96 15.38
N PRO A 70 -21.91 6.79 15.57
CA PRO A 70 -23.30 6.45 15.25
C PRO A 70 -23.56 6.10 13.78
N THR A 71 -22.71 6.59 12.88
CA THR A 71 -22.78 6.35 11.42
C THR A 71 -21.99 5.10 10.98
N GLY A 72 -21.37 4.38 11.92
CA GLY A 72 -20.49 3.25 11.64
C GLY A 72 -19.09 3.64 11.16
N ALA A 73 -18.73 4.93 11.18
CA ALA A 73 -17.36 5.37 10.92
C ALA A 73 -16.45 5.03 12.12
N PRO A 74 -15.21 4.57 11.88
CA PRO A 74 -14.27 4.25 12.96
C PRO A 74 -13.85 5.52 13.71
N LEU A 75 -13.67 5.38 15.02
CA LEU A 75 -12.99 6.34 15.89
C LEU A 75 -11.54 5.90 16.00
N TYR A 76 -10.60 6.82 15.75
CA TYR A 76 -9.18 6.55 15.85
C TYR A 76 -8.63 7.03 17.20
N ASP A 77 -7.52 6.46 17.64
CA ASP A 77 -6.75 7.05 18.74
C ASP A 77 -6.26 8.44 18.32
N GLU A 78 -6.62 9.47 19.07
CA GLU A 78 -6.24 10.87 18.80
C GLU A 78 -4.72 11.04 18.75
N TYR A 79 -3.96 10.25 19.51
CA TYR A 79 -2.49 10.28 19.50
C TYR A 79 -1.88 9.63 18.28
N ALA A 80 -2.66 8.83 17.54
CA ALA A 80 -2.25 8.24 16.27
C ALA A 80 -2.65 9.11 15.08
N LEU A 81 -3.51 10.12 15.25
CA LEU A 81 -3.91 11.04 14.19
C LEU A 81 -2.88 12.16 14.01
N CYS A 82 -2.51 12.42 12.75
CA CYS A 82 -1.65 13.54 12.41
C CYS A 82 -2.37 14.87 12.70
N ALA A 83 -1.82 15.65 13.63
CA ALA A 83 -2.47 16.87 14.11
C ALA A 83 -2.57 18.00 13.06
N ASP A 84 -1.61 18.11 12.13
CA ASP A 84 -1.62 19.13 11.08
C ASP A 84 -0.85 18.68 9.83
N PRO A 85 -1.51 18.08 8.83
CA PRO A 85 -0.89 17.88 7.54
C PRO A 85 -0.88 19.22 6.77
N SER A 86 0.21 19.98 6.88
CA SER A 86 0.46 21.15 6.02
C SER A 86 1.38 20.78 4.86
N GLU A 87 0.79 20.54 3.69
CA GLU A 87 1.51 20.42 2.43
C GLU A 87 1.65 21.78 1.72
N ARG A 88 2.80 22.02 1.10
CA ARG A 88 3.09 23.27 0.40
C ARG A 88 3.92 23.02 -0.85
N LEU A 89 3.62 23.77 -1.91
CA LEU A 89 4.38 23.77 -3.17
C LEU A 89 5.22 25.04 -3.28
N TYR A 90 6.53 24.90 -3.49
CA TYR A 90 7.42 26.03 -3.81
C TYR A 90 7.47 26.27 -5.32
N ARG A 91 7.01 27.44 -5.77
CA ARG A 91 6.94 27.80 -7.19
C ARG A 91 7.11 29.30 -7.39
N TYR A 92 7.88 29.68 -8.41
CA TYR A 92 8.17 31.08 -8.75
C TYR A 92 8.64 31.94 -7.56
N GLY A 93 9.51 31.38 -6.72
CA GLY A 93 10.09 32.09 -5.58
C GLY A 93 9.19 32.19 -4.34
N ARG A 94 7.99 31.58 -4.35
CA ARG A 94 7.03 31.64 -3.24
C ARG A 94 6.45 30.28 -2.89
N TRP A 95 6.04 30.13 -1.63
CA TRP A 95 5.27 28.99 -1.16
C TRP A 95 3.78 29.23 -1.40
N GLN A 96 3.06 28.19 -1.82
CA GLN A 96 1.61 28.13 -1.84
C GLN A 96 1.13 26.90 -1.06
N ASP A 97 -0.08 27.00 -0.52
CA ASP A 97 -0.73 25.89 0.16
C ASP A 97 -1.13 24.81 -0.84
N GLY A 98 -1.03 23.55 -0.42
CA GLY A 98 -1.33 22.40 -1.25
C GLY A 98 -0.21 22.02 -2.22
N LEU A 99 -0.33 20.82 -2.79
CA LEU A 99 0.58 20.31 -3.83
C LEU A 99 0.14 20.66 -5.26
N VAL A 100 -1.11 21.09 -5.45
CA VAL A 100 -1.65 21.44 -6.77
C VAL A 100 -1.19 22.84 -7.15
N PRO A 101 -0.53 23.05 -8.31
CA PRO A 101 -0.22 24.39 -8.78
C PRO A 101 -1.45 25.29 -8.80
N ALA A 102 -1.34 26.47 -8.18
CA ALA A 102 -2.42 27.48 -8.14
C ALA A 102 -1.94 28.84 -8.62
N ILE A 103 -0.63 29.06 -8.60
CA ILE A 103 -0.01 30.34 -8.88
C ILE A 103 0.43 30.45 -10.34
N GLY A 104 0.04 31.57 -10.97
CA GLY A 104 0.44 31.88 -12.35
C GLY A 104 -0.29 31.05 -13.40
N LEU A 105 -1.47 30.54 -13.07
CA LEU A 105 -2.34 29.83 -13.99
C LEU A 105 -3.23 30.80 -14.77
N THR A 106 -3.54 30.42 -15.99
CA THR A 106 -4.63 31.00 -16.78
C THR A 106 -5.98 30.44 -16.33
N ALA A 107 -7.07 31.14 -16.66
CA ALA A 107 -8.43 30.66 -16.37
C ALA A 107 -8.74 29.30 -17.01
N GLU A 108 -8.13 29.00 -18.16
CA GLU A 108 -8.24 27.72 -18.86
C GLU A 108 -7.56 26.60 -18.08
N GLU A 109 -6.34 26.81 -17.58
CA GLU A 109 -5.62 25.84 -16.75
C GLU A 109 -6.34 25.57 -15.41
N GLU A 110 -6.92 26.61 -14.80
CA GLU A 110 -7.75 26.47 -13.60
C GLU A 110 -9.03 25.67 -13.89
N ALA A 111 -9.68 25.90 -15.03
CA ALA A 111 -10.86 25.14 -15.46
C ALA A 111 -10.53 23.67 -15.72
N GLU A 112 -9.40 23.39 -16.37
CA GLU A 112 -8.92 22.02 -16.58
C GLU A 112 -8.63 21.28 -15.28
N THR A 113 -7.96 21.96 -14.33
CA THR A 113 -7.64 21.39 -13.02
C THR A 113 -8.93 21.06 -12.25
N ARG A 114 -9.91 21.97 -12.25
CA ARG A 114 -11.23 21.71 -11.65
C ARG A 114 -11.95 20.55 -12.33
N ARG A 115 -11.88 20.45 -13.66
CA ARG A 115 -12.48 19.34 -14.43
C ARG A 115 -11.82 18.01 -14.06
N PHE A 116 -10.50 17.96 -13.99
CA PHE A 116 -9.76 16.76 -13.59
C PHE A 116 -10.21 16.24 -12.23
N PHE A 117 -10.23 17.09 -11.20
CA PHE A 117 -10.68 16.66 -9.87
C PHE A 117 -12.17 16.31 -9.83
N ALA A 118 -13.01 16.91 -10.66
CA ALA A 118 -14.40 16.48 -10.81
C ALA A 118 -14.48 15.05 -11.36
N THR A 119 -13.73 14.75 -12.42
CA THR A 119 -13.62 13.40 -12.99
C THR A 119 -13.09 12.38 -11.96
N MET A 120 -12.09 12.74 -11.15
CA MET A 120 -11.58 11.86 -10.10
C MET A 120 -12.64 11.57 -9.02
N ARG A 121 -13.46 12.57 -8.65
CA ARG A 121 -14.60 12.36 -7.75
C ARG A 121 -15.67 11.46 -8.36
N ASP A 122 -15.90 11.54 -9.66
CA ASP A 122 -16.84 10.66 -10.36
C ASP A 122 -16.33 9.21 -10.36
N PHE A 123 -15.06 8.98 -10.69
CA PHE A 123 -14.43 7.67 -10.55
C PHE A 123 -14.48 7.13 -9.12
N ARG A 124 -14.22 7.99 -8.13
CA ARG A 124 -14.31 7.62 -6.71
C ARG A 124 -15.71 7.12 -6.36
N ARG A 125 -16.78 7.74 -6.85
CA ARG A 125 -18.18 7.34 -6.56
C ARG A 125 -18.69 6.18 -7.40
N ARG A 126 -18.06 5.90 -8.54
CA ARG A 126 -18.52 4.89 -9.48
C ARG A 126 -18.51 3.50 -8.85
N VAL A 127 -19.61 2.79 -9.04
CA VAL A 127 -19.76 1.35 -8.75
C VAL A 127 -19.95 0.66 -10.09
N GLY A 128 -19.19 -0.39 -10.34
CA GLY A 128 -19.27 -1.17 -11.57
C GLY A 128 -20.47 -2.11 -11.60
N THR A 129 -20.64 -2.78 -12.73
CA THR A 129 -21.73 -3.75 -12.94
C THR A 129 -21.61 -4.99 -12.05
N ASP A 130 -20.40 -5.25 -11.55
CA ASP A 130 -20.08 -6.29 -10.56
C ASP A 130 -20.37 -5.88 -9.11
N GLY A 131 -20.95 -4.69 -8.87
CA GLY A 131 -21.30 -4.18 -7.55
C GLY A 131 -20.10 -3.70 -6.72
N ARG A 132 -18.89 -3.67 -7.31
CA ARG A 132 -17.68 -3.18 -6.65
C ARG A 132 -17.42 -1.72 -7.01
N ARG A 133 -16.70 -1.00 -6.15
CA ARG A 133 -16.23 0.36 -6.49
C ARG A 133 -15.27 0.29 -7.67
N ALA A 134 -15.26 1.32 -8.52
CA ALA A 134 -14.35 1.38 -9.65
C ALA A 134 -12.88 1.25 -9.22
N PHE A 135 -12.52 1.88 -8.11
CA PHE A 135 -11.19 1.80 -7.49
C PHE A 135 -11.36 1.59 -5.99
N ALA A 136 -10.71 0.55 -5.46
CA ALA A 136 -10.74 0.19 -4.04
C ALA A 136 -9.34 -0.06 -3.50
N ILE A 137 -9.22 0.00 -2.18
CA ILE A 137 -8.07 -0.51 -1.43
C ILE A 137 -8.62 -1.55 -0.46
N PRO A 138 -8.18 -2.82 -0.49
CA PRO A 138 -7.25 -3.44 -1.43
C PRO A 138 -7.68 -3.43 -2.92
N LEU A 139 -6.70 -3.45 -3.82
CA LEU A 139 -6.91 -3.27 -5.27
C LEU A 139 -7.71 -4.40 -5.93
N ASP A 140 -7.61 -5.62 -5.41
CA ASP A 140 -8.33 -6.82 -5.86
C ASP A 140 -9.85 -6.74 -5.61
N LEU A 141 -10.27 -5.78 -4.79
CA LEU A 141 -11.67 -5.46 -4.55
C LEU A 141 -12.19 -4.34 -5.46
N SER A 142 -11.36 -3.83 -6.37
CA SER A 142 -11.81 -2.92 -7.42
C SER A 142 -12.64 -3.65 -8.46
N SER A 143 -13.55 -2.91 -9.10
CA SER A 143 -14.38 -3.42 -10.18
C SER A 143 -13.55 -3.89 -11.37
N GLN A 144 -14.02 -4.95 -12.02
CA GLN A 144 -13.40 -5.54 -13.21
C GLN A 144 -14.15 -5.18 -14.50
N ASP A 145 -15.01 -4.16 -14.46
CA ASP A 145 -15.71 -3.66 -15.66
C ASP A 145 -14.71 -3.37 -16.80
N ALA A 146 -15.06 -3.79 -18.01
CA ALA A 146 -14.14 -3.81 -19.14
C ALA A 146 -13.58 -2.41 -19.51
N ASP A 147 -14.36 -1.35 -19.35
CA ASP A 147 -13.93 0.01 -19.64
C ASP A 147 -12.95 0.55 -18.59
N LEU A 148 -13.07 0.11 -17.32
CA LEU A 148 -12.06 0.38 -16.30
C LEU A 148 -10.77 -0.38 -16.60
N MET A 149 -10.85 -1.67 -16.92
CA MET A 149 -9.67 -2.46 -17.26
C MET A 149 -8.97 -1.96 -18.52
N ALA A 150 -9.69 -1.36 -19.46
CA ALA A 150 -9.09 -0.71 -20.63
C ALA A 150 -8.15 0.47 -20.27
N LEU A 151 -8.31 1.08 -19.09
CA LEU A 151 -7.40 2.14 -18.60
C LEU A 151 -6.02 1.58 -18.24
N ASP A 152 -5.90 0.29 -17.93
CA ASP A 152 -4.61 -0.32 -17.59
C ASP A 152 -3.73 -0.54 -18.83
N ALA A 153 -4.35 -0.52 -20.02
CA ALA A 153 -3.68 -0.73 -21.30
C ALA A 153 -3.08 0.55 -21.91
N ILE A 154 -3.30 1.71 -21.29
CA ILE A 154 -2.80 3.00 -21.78
C ILE A 154 -2.02 3.73 -20.70
N ALA A 155 -1.03 4.54 -21.08
CA ALA A 155 -0.31 5.38 -20.14
C ALA A 155 -1.21 6.49 -19.57
N MET A 156 -0.94 6.93 -18.33
CA MET A 156 -1.67 8.02 -17.70
C MET A 156 -1.57 9.31 -18.51
N THR A 157 -0.38 9.63 -19.06
CA THR A 157 -0.20 10.78 -19.97
C THR A 157 -1.09 10.67 -21.21
N ALA A 158 -1.14 9.49 -21.85
CA ALA A 158 -1.95 9.27 -23.04
C ALA A 158 -3.45 9.37 -22.74
N TRP A 159 -3.88 8.90 -21.57
CA TRP A 159 -5.26 9.10 -21.10
C TRP A 159 -5.56 10.60 -20.90
N MET A 160 -4.67 11.34 -20.25
CA MET A 160 -4.86 12.78 -20.04
C MET A 160 -4.97 13.55 -21.37
N GLU A 161 -4.13 13.19 -22.34
CA GLU A 161 -4.17 13.77 -23.68
C GLU A 161 -5.50 13.49 -24.39
N ARG A 162 -5.99 12.26 -24.30
CA ARG A 162 -7.28 11.83 -24.87
C ARG A 162 -8.47 12.56 -24.24
N GLU A 163 -8.45 12.78 -22.93
CA GLU A 163 -9.50 13.53 -22.22
C GLU A 163 -9.39 15.06 -22.41
N GLY A 164 -8.42 15.51 -23.19
CA GLY A 164 -8.26 16.93 -23.54
C GLY A 164 -7.60 17.77 -22.45
N TYR A 165 -6.87 17.18 -21.50
CA TYR A 165 -6.05 17.96 -20.56
C TYR A 165 -4.79 18.45 -21.26
N ARG A 166 -4.53 19.76 -21.22
CA ARG A 166 -3.40 20.45 -21.89
C ARG A 166 -2.61 21.34 -20.94
N SER A 167 -3.11 21.60 -19.73
CA SER A 167 -2.46 22.38 -18.69
C SER A 167 -1.10 21.78 -18.29
N PRO A 168 0.02 22.50 -18.50
CA PRO A 168 1.33 22.07 -18.04
C PRO A 168 1.41 21.92 -16.52
N GLY A 169 0.68 22.77 -15.77
CA GLY A 169 0.59 22.67 -14.31
C GLY A 169 -0.07 21.37 -13.85
N LEU A 170 -1.17 20.98 -14.48
CA LEU A 170 -1.86 19.72 -14.20
C LEU A 170 -1.01 18.52 -14.59
N ALA A 171 -0.36 18.55 -15.76
CA ALA A 171 0.53 17.49 -16.22
C ALA A 171 1.70 17.29 -15.25
N TRP A 172 2.32 18.37 -14.77
CA TRP A 172 3.36 18.31 -13.75
C TRP A 172 2.86 17.68 -12.44
N TYR A 173 1.69 18.08 -11.97
CA TYR A 173 1.11 17.56 -10.73
C TYR A 173 0.83 16.06 -10.82
N VAL A 174 0.24 15.58 -11.92
CA VAL A 174 -0.02 14.15 -12.13
C VAL A 174 1.29 13.36 -12.28
N ASP A 175 2.31 13.90 -12.95
CA ASP A 175 3.63 13.26 -13.04
C ASP A 175 4.32 13.17 -11.66
N TYR A 176 4.19 14.22 -10.84
CA TYR A 176 4.67 14.23 -9.47
C TYR A 176 4.00 13.11 -8.64
N CYS A 177 2.67 13.00 -8.67
CA CYS A 177 1.95 11.93 -7.97
C CYS A 177 2.37 10.53 -8.45
N CYS A 178 2.55 10.33 -9.76
CA CYS A 178 3.02 9.05 -10.29
C CYS A 178 4.41 8.66 -9.75
N ARG A 179 5.31 9.65 -9.60
CA ARG A 179 6.64 9.43 -9.04
C ARG A 179 6.59 9.13 -7.55
N ASP A 180 5.72 9.82 -6.82
CA ASP A 180 5.57 9.66 -5.37
C ASP A 180 5.06 8.25 -5.02
N ASP A 181 3.99 7.77 -5.66
CA ASP A 181 3.42 6.44 -5.33
C ASP A 181 4.10 5.27 -6.04
N TYR A 182 4.59 5.46 -7.26
CA TYR A 182 5.06 4.35 -8.11
C TYR A 182 6.54 4.42 -8.48
N GLY A 183 7.25 5.48 -8.09
CA GLY A 183 8.66 5.66 -8.40
C GLY A 183 8.96 5.85 -9.90
N THR A 184 7.97 6.16 -10.72
CA THR A 184 8.12 6.30 -12.18
C THR A 184 7.25 7.44 -12.76
N ARG A 185 7.46 7.78 -14.03
CA ARG A 185 6.78 8.90 -14.70
C ARG A 185 5.36 8.53 -15.12
N SER A 186 4.51 9.53 -15.30
CA SER A 186 3.13 9.37 -15.80
C SER A 186 3.02 8.69 -17.18
N GLN A 187 4.08 8.74 -18.00
CA GLN A 187 4.14 8.03 -19.28
C GLN A 187 4.39 6.51 -19.12
N ASP A 188 4.91 6.10 -17.97
CA ASP A 188 5.28 4.71 -17.63
C ASP A 188 4.28 4.07 -16.64
N VAL A 189 3.38 4.87 -16.07
CA VAL A 189 2.25 4.43 -15.21
C VAL A 189 1.01 4.26 -16.08
N SER A 190 0.26 3.16 -15.89
CA SER A 190 -1.02 2.99 -16.58
C SER A 190 -2.07 3.99 -16.09
N ALA A 191 -3.02 4.37 -16.94
CA ALA A 191 -4.07 5.30 -16.54
C ALA A 191 -4.93 4.72 -15.42
N TRP A 192 -5.10 3.40 -15.36
CA TRP A 192 -5.78 2.75 -14.24
C TRP A 192 -5.07 3.02 -12.92
N ALA A 193 -3.75 2.80 -12.85
CA ALA A 193 -2.96 3.07 -11.66
C ALA A 193 -2.95 4.57 -11.31
N GLY A 194 -2.72 5.44 -12.31
CA GLY A 194 -2.73 6.88 -12.10
C GLY A 194 -4.05 7.42 -11.54
N ILE A 195 -5.19 6.92 -12.03
CA ILE A 195 -6.53 7.28 -11.52
C ILE A 195 -6.78 6.66 -10.15
N HIS A 196 -6.30 5.42 -9.91
CA HIS A 196 -6.45 4.72 -8.63
C HIS A 196 -5.90 5.57 -7.47
N TYR A 197 -4.75 6.22 -7.64
CA TYR A 197 -4.20 7.14 -6.63
C TYR A 197 -5.23 8.17 -6.13
N PHE A 198 -5.93 8.84 -7.06
CA PHE A 198 -6.90 9.89 -6.73
C PHE A 198 -8.27 9.33 -6.31
N ALA A 199 -8.67 8.20 -6.87
CA ALA A 199 -10.04 7.70 -6.80
C ALA A 199 -10.28 6.63 -5.71
N SER A 200 -9.22 5.95 -5.24
CA SER A 200 -9.35 4.81 -4.33
C SER A 200 -9.42 5.18 -2.85
N ARG A 201 -8.79 6.31 -2.44
CA ARG A 201 -8.70 6.74 -1.04
C ARG A 201 -10.02 7.37 -0.60
N ASN A 202 -10.86 6.62 0.10
CA ASN A 202 -12.18 7.05 0.58
C ASN A 202 -12.42 6.69 2.05
N GLY A 203 -11.33 6.57 2.82
CA GLY A 203 -11.39 6.30 4.25
C GLY A 203 -12.25 7.33 4.97
N ARG A 204 -12.87 6.89 6.07
CA ARG A 204 -13.72 7.72 6.91
C ARG A 204 -13.27 7.59 8.35
N ALA A 205 -13.38 8.67 9.09
CA ALA A 205 -13.25 8.72 10.54
C ALA A 205 -14.48 9.44 11.11
N ALA A 206 -14.85 9.11 12.33
CA ALA A 206 -15.88 9.84 13.07
C ALA A 206 -15.32 11.10 13.76
N ASP A 207 -13.99 11.16 13.92
CA ASP A 207 -13.21 12.10 14.72
C ASP A 207 -12.06 12.78 13.96
N ALA A 208 -11.95 12.57 12.64
CA ALA A 208 -10.93 13.19 11.80
C ALA A 208 -11.48 13.65 10.43
N ASP A 209 -10.77 14.60 9.80
CA ASP A 209 -11.04 15.03 8.42
C ASP A 209 -10.85 13.88 7.42
N GLU A 210 -11.51 13.95 6.25
CA GLU A 210 -11.37 12.95 5.18
C GLU A 210 -9.92 12.76 4.68
N GLN A 211 -9.06 13.77 4.89
CA GLN A 211 -7.63 13.73 4.56
C GLN A 211 -6.76 13.35 5.76
N GLY A 212 -7.35 12.89 6.86
CA GLY A 212 -6.64 12.44 8.05
C GLY A 212 -5.60 11.37 7.74
N LEU A 213 -4.46 11.44 8.43
CA LEU A 213 -3.39 10.47 8.34
C LEU A 213 -3.16 9.86 9.72
N VAL A 214 -2.94 8.55 9.75
CA VAL A 214 -2.51 7.82 10.95
C VAL A 214 -0.99 7.69 10.93
N THR A 215 -0.31 8.16 11.97
CA THR A 215 1.17 8.20 12.04
C THR A 215 1.67 8.23 13.50
N TRP A 216 2.97 7.98 13.67
CA TRP A 216 3.69 7.95 14.95
C TRP A 216 5.10 8.55 14.74
N PRO A 217 5.86 8.88 15.80
CA PRO A 217 7.24 9.35 15.65
C PRO A 217 8.13 8.45 14.80
N GLU A 218 8.00 7.12 14.92
CA GLU A 218 8.69 6.12 14.11
C GLU A 218 8.00 5.82 12.76
N GLY A 219 6.92 6.52 12.42
CA GLY A 219 6.07 6.26 11.26
C GLY A 219 5.44 4.86 11.31
N ASN A 220 5.37 4.17 10.17
CA ASN A 220 4.77 2.82 10.12
C ASN A 220 5.65 1.76 10.82
N GLY A 221 6.85 2.13 11.27
CA GLY A 221 7.68 1.30 12.15
C GLY A 221 6.95 0.89 13.42
N TYR A 222 6.02 1.72 13.90
CA TYR A 222 5.14 1.41 15.02
C TYR A 222 4.38 0.10 14.78
N LEU A 223 3.73 -0.02 13.61
CA LEU A 223 2.94 -1.20 13.25
C LEU A 223 3.81 -2.46 13.18
N THR A 224 5.02 -2.35 12.62
CA THR A 224 5.93 -3.49 12.53
C THR A 224 6.47 -3.89 13.89
N HIS A 225 6.71 -2.95 14.80
CA HIS A 225 7.08 -3.24 16.17
C HIS A 225 5.98 -4.01 16.91
N ARG A 226 4.73 -3.52 16.84
CA ARG A 226 3.56 -4.20 17.44
C ARG A 226 3.34 -5.59 16.86
N LEU A 227 3.51 -5.74 15.54
CA LEU A 227 3.49 -7.06 14.90
C LEU A 227 4.62 -7.97 15.41
N ALA A 228 5.83 -7.44 15.61
CA ALA A 228 6.95 -8.21 16.14
C ALA A 228 6.67 -8.71 17.56
N GLU A 229 6.05 -7.89 18.42
CA GLU A 229 5.65 -8.29 19.77
C GLU A 229 4.69 -9.50 19.76
N VAL A 230 3.68 -9.48 18.89
CA VAL A 230 2.72 -10.60 18.73
C VAL A 230 3.43 -11.86 18.22
N LEU A 231 4.35 -11.70 17.28
CA LEU A 231 5.07 -12.83 16.69
C LEU A 231 6.14 -13.40 17.63
N GLY A 232 6.76 -12.57 18.47
CA GLY A 232 7.75 -12.95 19.47
C GLY A 232 8.88 -13.81 18.88
N PRO A 233 9.20 -14.97 19.48
CA PRO A 233 10.35 -15.79 19.10
C PRO A 233 10.22 -16.45 17.71
N ARG A 234 9.04 -16.35 17.08
CA ARG A 234 8.82 -16.86 15.72
C ARG A 234 9.48 -16.00 14.65
N VAL A 235 9.95 -14.80 14.99
CA VAL A 235 10.75 -13.97 14.07
C VAL A 235 12.23 -14.28 14.28
N ARG A 236 12.88 -14.81 13.23
CA ARG A 236 14.34 -14.89 13.14
C ARG A 236 14.85 -13.81 12.19
N SER A 237 15.37 -12.73 12.76
CA SER A 237 16.12 -11.69 12.05
C SER A 237 17.52 -12.16 11.68
N ARG A 238 18.23 -11.43 10.81
CA ARG A 238 19.58 -11.77 10.34
C ARG A 238 19.66 -13.16 9.70
N THR A 239 18.58 -13.62 9.09
CA THR A 239 18.51 -14.91 8.40
C THR A 239 18.10 -14.74 6.94
N LEU A 240 19.01 -15.13 6.05
CA LEU A 240 18.80 -15.06 4.61
C LEU A 240 18.27 -16.41 4.12
N ALA A 241 16.98 -16.50 3.77
CA ALA A 241 16.52 -17.55 2.89
C ALA A 241 17.13 -17.34 1.50
N PHE A 242 17.78 -18.35 0.92
CA PHE A 242 18.42 -18.23 -0.40
C PHE A 242 17.98 -19.27 -1.43
N ALA A 243 17.31 -20.35 -1.00
CA ALA A 243 16.68 -21.31 -1.90
C ALA A 243 15.39 -21.87 -1.31
N VAL A 244 14.40 -22.14 -2.17
CA VAL A 244 13.12 -22.74 -1.80
C VAL A 244 12.79 -23.89 -2.76
N GLU A 245 12.71 -25.09 -2.20
CA GLU A 245 12.30 -26.31 -2.89
C GLU A 245 10.89 -26.68 -2.45
N THR A 246 10.06 -27.18 -3.38
CA THR A 246 8.69 -27.60 -3.10
C THR A 246 8.40 -28.90 -3.83
N ASP A 247 7.82 -29.87 -3.15
CA ASP A 247 7.35 -31.14 -3.70
C ASP A 247 5.91 -31.45 -3.22
N ASP A 248 5.44 -32.68 -3.45
CA ASP A 248 4.09 -33.10 -3.03
C ASP A 248 3.96 -33.29 -1.51
N ALA A 249 5.09 -33.38 -0.78
CA ALA A 249 5.13 -33.59 0.67
C ALA A 249 5.24 -32.27 1.46
N GLY A 250 5.75 -31.20 0.84
CA GLY A 250 5.81 -29.87 1.45
C GLY A 250 6.82 -28.94 0.77
N ALA A 251 7.56 -28.22 1.60
CA ALA A 251 8.56 -27.26 1.17
C ALA A 251 9.80 -27.30 2.07
N ALA A 252 10.97 -27.10 1.46
CA ALA A 252 12.25 -26.94 2.14
C ALA A 252 12.83 -25.56 1.81
N VAL A 253 13.34 -24.87 2.82
CA VAL A 253 13.96 -23.55 2.68
C VAL A 253 15.39 -23.63 3.19
N ASP A 254 16.36 -23.30 2.35
CA ASP A 254 17.76 -23.16 2.75
C ASP A 254 18.01 -21.73 3.24
N VAL A 255 18.62 -21.64 4.43
CA VAL A 255 18.76 -20.40 5.19
C VAL A 255 20.19 -20.26 5.67
N TRP A 256 20.78 -19.08 5.45
CA TRP A 256 22.03 -18.67 6.09
C TRP A 256 21.73 -17.76 7.28
N ASP A 257 22.21 -18.13 8.46
CA ASP A 257 22.18 -17.34 9.68
C ASP A 257 23.45 -16.50 9.78
N ALA A 258 23.32 -15.19 9.70
CA ALA A 258 24.46 -14.27 9.73
C ALA A 258 25.07 -14.11 11.13
N ALA A 259 24.33 -14.42 12.20
CA ALA A 259 24.84 -14.34 13.56
C ALA A 259 25.68 -15.56 13.93
N GLU A 260 25.25 -16.75 13.48
CA GLU A 260 25.99 -18.00 13.70
C GLU A 260 27.01 -18.33 12.60
N ASP A 261 26.94 -17.64 11.46
CA ASP A 261 27.65 -17.93 10.22
C ASP A 261 27.48 -19.40 9.77
N LYS A 262 26.22 -19.84 9.72
CA LYS A 262 25.85 -21.22 9.40
C LYS A 262 24.70 -21.28 8.43
N THR A 263 24.69 -22.35 7.64
CA THR A 263 23.54 -22.71 6.82
C THR A 263 22.75 -23.82 7.49
N PHE A 264 21.43 -23.71 7.48
CA PHE A 264 20.51 -24.76 7.89
C PHE A 264 19.32 -24.84 6.94
N ARG A 265 18.61 -25.96 6.98
CA ARG A 265 17.42 -26.21 6.18
C ARG A 265 16.20 -26.24 7.09
N VAL A 266 15.15 -25.54 6.68
CA VAL A 266 13.83 -25.54 7.33
C VAL A 266 12.88 -26.36 6.48
N GLU A 267 12.31 -27.41 7.06
CA GLU A 267 11.24 -28.20 6.44
C GLU A 267 9.88 -27.72 6.96
N ALA A 268 8.93 -27.49 6.06
CA ALA A 268 7.61 -27.01 6.38
C ALA A 268 6.55 -27.60 5.44
N LYS A 269 5.31 -27.70 5.93
CA LYS A 269 4.16 -28.13 5.09
C LYS A 269 3.83 -27.11 4.00
N ALA A 270 4.12 -25.83 4.25
CA ALA A 270 3.87 -24.74 3.32
C ALA A 270 4.84 -23.58 3.59
N VAL A 271 5.08 -22.78 2.56
CA VAL A 271 5.92 -21.56 2.65
C VAL A 271 5.16 -20.38 2.05
N VAL A 272 5.17 -19.25 2.77
CA VAL A 272 4.65 -17.97 2.29
C VAL A 272 5.82 -17.08 1.89
N LEU A 273 6.01 -16.86 0.59
CA LEU A 273 7.02 -15.94 0.07
C LEU A 273 6.49 -14.50 0.12
N ALA A 274 6.73 -13.83 1.25
CA ALA A 274 6.36 -12.43 1.46
C ALA A 274 7.48 -11.45 1.05
N THR A 275 8.18 -11.75 -0.05
CA THR A 275 9.29 -10.95 -0.58
C THR A 275 8.88 -10.23 -1.87
N PRO A 276 9.61 -9.18 -2.32
CA PRO A 276 9.38 -8.56 -3.61
C PRO A 276 9.47 -9.58 -4.75
N HIS A 277 8.67 -9.42 -5.81
CA HIS A 277 8.60 -10.40 -6.92
C HIS A 277 9.97 -10.76 -7.52
N PHE A 278 10.88 -9.79 -7.64
CA PHE A 278 12.23 -10.03 -8.17
C PHE A 278 13.13 -10.85 -7.21
N VAL A 279 12.84 -10.83 -5.92
CA VAL A 279 13.49 -11.69 -4.91
C VAL A 279 12.86 -13.07 -4.96
N THR A 280 11.53 -13.16 -4.99
CA THR A 280 10.80 -14.43 -5.14
C THR A 280 11.26 -15.23 -6.34
N ALA A 281 11.48 -14.58 -7.49
CA ALA A 281 11.99 -15.22 -8.71
C ALA A 281 13.40 -15.82 -8.55
N ARG A 282 14.22 -15.28 -7.63
CA ARG A 282 15.55 -15.80 -7.29
C ARG A 282 15.47 -16.95 -6.28
N LEU A 283 14.59 -16.85 -5.29
CA LEU A 283 14.37 -17.90 -4.29
C LEU A 283 13.82 -19.18 -4.88
N ARG A 284 12.99 -19.06 -5.94
CA ARG A 284 12.36 -20.19 -6.61
C ARG A 284 12.43 -20.06 -8.14
N PRO A 285 13.59 -20.33 -8.75
CA PRO A 285 13.76 -20.28 -10.21
C PRO A 285 12.81 -21.22 -10.94
N GLY A 286 12.29 -20.81 -12.10
CA GLY A 286 11.56 -21.70 -13.02
C GLY A 286 10.08 -21.94 -12.74
N ARG A 287 9.48 -21.35 -11.69
CA ARG A 287 8.04 -21.51 -11.37
C ARG A 287 7.24 -20.21 -11.30
N TRP A 288 7.86 -19.07 -11.60
CA TRP A 288 7.12 -17.81 -11.76
C TRP A 288 6.79 -17.60 -13.24
N PRO A 289 5.51 -17.45 -13.63
CA PRO A 289 5.21 -17.08 -15.01
C PRO A 289 5.82 -15.71 -15.29
N THR A 290 6.78 -15.65 -16.21
CA THR A 290 7.40 -14.42 -16.72
C THR A 290 6.47 -13.62 -17.63
N SER A 291 5.21 -14.06 -17.80
CA SER A 291 4.16 -13.29 -18.47
C SER A 291 3.39 -12.46 -17.45
N ARG A 292 3.07 -11.20 -17.80
CA ARG A 292 2.02 -10.41 -17.14
C ARG A 292 0.78 -11.30 -16.97
N SER A 293 0.62 -11.85 -15.77
CA SER A 293 -0.52 -12.68 -15.42
C SER A 293 -1.72 -11.74 -15.35
N THR A 294 -2.49 -11.69 -16.43
CA THR A 294 -3.93 -11.40 -16.36
C THR A 294 -4.49 -12.16 -15.17
N ALA A 295 -5.15 -11.45 -14.27
CA ALA A 295 -5.72 -11.98 -13.04
C ALA A 295 -6.32 -13.38 -13.24
N SER A 296 -5.86 -14.34 -12.43
CA SER A 296 -6.45 -15.68 -12.40
C SER A 296 -7.92 -15.56 -11.99
N PRO A 297 -8.88 -16.17 -12.72
CA PRO A 297 -10.28 -16.12 -12.34
C PRO A 297 -10.44 -16.86 -11.01
N ALA A 298 -11.00 -16.17 -10.02
CA ALA A 298 -11.38 -16.74 -8.74
C ALA A 298 -12.16 -18.06 -8.96
N ALA A 299 -11.67 -19.12 -8.34
CA ALA A 299 -12.32 -20.42 -8.34
C ALA A 299 -13.77 -20.27 -7.87
N ARG A 300 -14.71 -20.56 -8.78
CA ARG A 300 -16.12 -20.78 -8.42
C ARG A 300 -16.18 -22.11 -7.67
N GLY A 301 -16.63 -22.07 -6.41
CA GLY A 301 -17.06 -23.29 -5.71
C GLY A 301 -18.33 -23.85 -6.38
N PRO A 302 -18.55 -25.17 -6.35
CA PRO A 302 -19.76 -25.76 -6.91
C PRO A 302 -20.99 -25.40 -6.06
N ALA A 303 -22.13 -25.31 -6.75
CA ALA A 303 -23.45 -25.01 -6.21
C ALA A 303 -23.96 -26.05 -5.19
#